data_AF-A0A7K0YF23-F1
#
_entry.id   AF-A0A7K0YF23-F1
#
_cell.length_a   1.000
_cell.length_b   1.000
_cell.length_c   1.000
_cell.angle_alpha   90.00
_cell.angle_beta   90.00
_cell.angle_gamma   90.00
#
_symmetry.space_group_name_H-M   'P 1'
#
loop_
_entity.id
_entity.type
_entity.pdbx_description
1 polymer ?
#
loop_
_entity_poly.entity_id
_entity_poly.type
_entity_poly.pdbx_seq_one_letter_code
_entity_poly.pdbx_strand_id
1 'polypeptide(L)'
;MSAMPVVVLIFWRNLGGALFTLPFAVKALFSKDYKYRRAIALSALSGVVLALHFIGFFLAMRWTTVAAGTAIVALQPIFAALFVKFLGGDIPARAWLGMGIAFVGVIMISGVDLSISWLAFKGDVAALISAALAAVYMLLGSRAQKEIGTHSYTSICYFVCAITALPIALLAGYELFDFEMKEWLILLGLIGGAQILGHSMFNAVLKRVSPAIVSLIVFFEVPVSTLLAMWWLDQTPSIALIPGIIVILTGCILVVLRTRPTEAVTQQ
;
A
#
# COMPACT_ATOMS: atom_id res chain seq x y z
N MET A 1 14.78 -2.91 14.44
CA MET A 1 13.33 -2.94 14.09
C MET A 1 12.50 -2.66 15.34
N SER A 2 11.29 -2.12 15.20
CA SER A 2 10.34 -1.91 16.30
C SER A 2 9.99 -3.23 16.99
N ALA A 3 9.98 -3.24 18.32
CA ALA A 3 9.56 -4.37 19.15
C ALA A 3 8.04 -4.58 19.15
N MET A 4 7.27 -3.55 18.82
CA MET A 4 5.82 -3.63 18.76
C MET A 4 5.38 -4.68 17.70
N PRO A 5 4.49 -5.64 18.04
CA PRO A 5 3.98 -6.61 17.09
C PRO A 5 3.29 -5.92 15.90
N VAL A 6 3.41 -6.50 14.70
CA VAL A 6 2.91 -5.89 13.46
C VAL A 6 1.45 -5.44 13.58
N VAL A 7 0.58 -6.30 14.10
CA VAL A 7 -0.86 -6.02 14.23
C VAL A 7 -1.17 -4.92 15.26
N VAL A 8 -0.36 -4.80 16.31
CA VAL A 8 -0.48 -3.75 17.33
C VAL A 8 -0.05 -2.40 16.75
N LEU A 9 1.06 -2.38 16.00
CA LEU A 9 1.53 -1.20 15.28
C LEU A 9 0.49 -0.74 14.24
N ILE A 10 -0.13 -1.66 13.51
CA ILE A 10 -1.22 -1.36 12.57
C ILE A 10 -2.41 -0.74 13.31
N PHE A 11 -2.84 -1.32 14.43
CA PHE A 11 -3.93 -0.78 15.25
C PHE A 11 -3.67 0.67 15.64
N TRP A 12 -2.56 0.94 16.33
CA TRP A 12 -2.27 2.28 16.84
C TRP A 12 -2.04 3.32 15.75
N ARG A 13 -1.29 2.96 14.70
CA ARG A 13 -1.00 3.87 13.58
C ARG A 13 -2.30 4.33 12.91
N ASN A 14 -3.21 3.40 12.67
CA ASN A 14 -4.45 3.69 11.98
C ASN A 14 -5.47 4.36 12.91
N LEU A 15 -5.51 4.00 14.20
CA LEU A 15 -6.34 4.71 15.18
C LEU A 15 -5.90 6.17 15.30
N GLY A 16 -4.59 6.43 15.42
CA GLY A 16 -4.04 7.79 15.46
C GLY A 16 -4.36 8.59 14.20
N GLY A 17 -4.20 7.98 13.01
CA GLY A 17 -4.59 8.62 11.75
C GLY A 17 -6.10 8.90 11.63
N ALA A 18 -6.94 7.98 12.12
CA ALA A 18 -8.39 8.15 12.14
C ALA A 18 -8.80 9.31 13.05
N LEU A 19 -8.28 9.34 14.28
CA LEU A 19 -8.54 10.41 15.25
C LEU A 19 -8.05 11.77 14.75
N PHE A 20 -6.89 11.82 14.09
CA PHE A 20 -6.37 13.05 13.50
C PHE A 20 -7.25 13.59 12.37
N THR A 21 -7.78 12.71 11.52
CA THR A 21 -8.59 13.12 10.36
C THR A 21 -10.07 13.34 10.70
N LEU A 22 -10.55 12.78 11.82
CA LEU A 22 -11.96 12.81 12.25
C LEU A 22 -12.55 14.22 12.41
N PRO A 23 -11.88 15.22 13.03
CA PRO A 23 -12.43 16.57 13.19
C PRO A 23 -12.82 17.22 11.86
N PHE A 24 -12.11 16.88 10.79
CA PHE A 24 -12.33 17.39 9.44
C PHE A 24 -13.40 16.58 8.67
N ALA A 25 -13.90 15.49 9.25
CA ALA A 25 -14.87 14.57 8.64
C ALA A 25 -16.29 14.64 9.25
N VAL A 26 -16.45 15.20 10.46
CA VAL A 26 -17.69 15.10 11.27
C VAL A 26 -18.95 15.51 10.51
N LYS A 27 -18.97 16.66 9.84
CA LYS A 27 -20.17 17.15 9.12
C LYS A 27 -20.59 16.26 7.95
N ALA A 28 -19.63 15.59 7.33
CA ALA A 28 -19.86 14.70 6.20
C ALA A 28 -20.47 13.36 6.64
N LEU A 29 -20.08 12.82 7.80
CA LEU A 29 -20.51 11.49 8.28
C LEU A 29 -22.02 11.38 8.56
N PHE A 30 -22.72 12.50 8.76
CA PHE A 30 -24.15 12.53 9.07
C PHE A 30 -25.06 12.77 7.85
N SER A 31 -24.52 12.78 6.63
CA SER A 31 -25.33 12.91 5.42
C SER A 31 -26.28 11.72 5.23
N LYS A 32 -27.54 11.99 4.87
CA LYS A 32 -28.58 10.95 4.66
C LYS A 32 -28.67 10.43 3.21
N ASP A 33 -27.88 10.96 2.28
CA ASP A 33 -27.88 10.55 0.87
C ASP A 33 -27.41 9.09 0.69
N TYR A 34 -28.14 8.31 -0.12
CA TYR A 34 -27.80 6.93 -0.46
C TYR A 34 -26.41 6.78 -1.10
N LYS A 35 -26.01 7.69 -1.99
CA LYS A 35 -24.66 7.67 -2.60
C LYS A 35 -23.58 7.81 -1.53
N TYR A 36 -23.86 8.63 -0.53
CA TYR A 36 -23.00 8.81 0.64
C TYR A 36 -22.86 7.53 1.46
N ARG A 37 -23.97 6.82 1.71
CA ARG A 37 -23.95 5.53 2.44
C ARG A 37 -23.13 4.48 1.70
N ARG A 38 -23.28 4.39 0.38
CA ARG A 38 -22.47 3.48 -0.44
C ARG A 38 -20.98 3.82 -0.35
N ALA A 39 -20.62 5.10 -0.37
CA ALA A 39 -19.23 5.53 -0.23
C ALA A 39 -18.66 5.27 1.18
N ILE A 40 -19.47 5.40 2.23
CA ILE A 40 -19.09 5.00 3.60
C ILE A 40 -18.82 3.49 3.64
N ALA A 41 -19.68 2.66 3.05
CA ALA A 41 -19.48 1.21 2.99
C ALA A 41 -18.21 0.83 2.20
N LEU A 42 -17.95 1.48 1.07
CA LEU A 42 -16.70 1.32 0.32
C LEU A 42 -15.48 1.74 1.13
N SER A 43 -15.58 2.80 1.93
CA SER A 43 -14.50 3.27 2.82
C SER A 43 -14.22 2.26 3.92
N ALA A 44 -15.26 1.68 4.51
CA ALA A 44 -15.12 0.63 5.51
C ALA A 44 -14.48 -0.65 4.91
N LEU A 45 -14.97 -1.11 3.76
CA LEU A 45 -14.36 -2.24 3.05
C LEU A 45 -12.89 -1.95 2.70
N SER A 46 -12.59 -0.72 2.26
CA SER A 46 -11.22 -0.28 2.02
C SER A 46 -10.35 -0.37 3.28
N GLY A 47 -10.91 -0.04 4.46
CA GLY A 47 -10.23 -0.18 5.75
C GLY A 47 -9.90 -1.63 6.12
N VAL A 48 -10.82 -2.58 5.88
CA VAL A 48 -10.56 -4.01 6.08
C VAL A 48 -9.43 -4.49 5.17
N VAL A 49 -9.50 -4.15 3.89
CA VAL A 49 -8.47 -4.50 2.90
C VAL A 49 -7.12 -3.85 3.26
N LEU A 50 -7.13 -2.61 3.74
CA LEU A 50 -5.93 -1.89 4.17
C LEU A 50 -5.26 -2.59 5.36
N ALA A 51 -6.02 -3.12 6.32
CA ALA A 51 -5.46 -3.88 7.43
C ALA A 51 -4.73 -5.14 6.93
N LEU A 52 -5.36 -5.90 6.03
CA LEU A 52 -4.76 -7.10 5.43
C LEU A 52 -3.51 -6.75 4.59
N HIS A 53 -3.57 -5.67 3.81
CA HIS A 53 -2.44 -5.13 3.08
C HIS A 53 -1.27 -4.83 4.03
N PHE A 54 -1.51 -4.10 5.11
CA PHE A 54 -0.46 -3.77 6.07
C PHE A 54 0.12 -5.00 6.77
N ILE A 55 -0.71 -5.99 7.11
CA ILE A 55 -0.22 -7.26 7.67
C ILE A 55 0.77 -7.90 6.69
N GLY A 56 0.38 -8.09 5.42
CA GLY A 56 1.26 -8.66 4.39
C GLY A 56 2.52 -7.82 4.14
N PHE A 57 2.37 -6.49 4.10
CA PHE A 57 3.44 -5.53 3.87
C PHE A 57 4.52 -5.58 4.95
N PHE A 58 4.12 -5.45 6.22
CA PHE A 58 5.07 -5.46 7.32
C PHE A 58 5.66 -6.86 7.58
N LEU A 59 4.89 -7.94 7.35
CA LEU A 59 5.43 -9.30 7.42
C LEU A 59 6.48 -9.53 6.32
N ALA A 60 6.22 -9.08 5.08
CA ALA A 60 7.21 -9.16 4.01
C ALA A 60 8.53 -8.50 4.42
N MET A 61 8.50 -7.27 4.92
CA MET A 61 9.70 -6.55 5.34
C MET A 61 10.43 -7.15 6.54
N ARG A 62 9.74 -7.97 7.36
CA ARG A 62 10.34 -8.68 8.49
C ARG A 62 10.93 -10.03 8.07
N TRP A 63 10.39 -10.65 7.01
CA TRP A 63 10.80 -11.98 6.57
C TRP A 63 11.78 -11.97 5.39
N THR A 64 11.76 -10.92 4.58
CA THR A 64 12.77 -10.60 3.56
C THR A 64 13.41 -9.23 3.89
N THR A 65 14.12 -8.63 2.94
CA THR A 65 14.69 -7.29 3.10
C THR A 65 13.66 -6.20 2.81
N VAL A 66 13.84 -5.00 3.39
CA VAL A 66 12.99 -3.84 3.07
C VAL A 66 13.02 -3.54 1.58
N ALA A 67 14.20 -3.63 0.94
CA ALA A 67 14.38 -3.38 -0.49
C ALA A 67 13.61 -4.38 -1.37
N ALA A 68 13.71 -5.68 -1.09
CA ALA A 68 13.00 -6.71 -1.85
C ALA A 68 11.48 -6.62 -1.62
N GLY A 69 11.06 -6.48 -0.36
CA GLY A 69 9.65 -6.37 0.01
C GLY A 69 8.96 -5.16 -0.62
N THR A 70 9.56 -3.96 -0.57
CA THR A 70 8.96 -2.77 -1.20
C THR A 70 8.95 -2.86 -2.71
N ALA A 71 10.00 -3.41 -3.33
CA ALA A 71 10.03 -3.61 -4.77
C ALA A 71 8.93 -4.55 -5.26
N ILE A 72 8.69 -5.67 -4.57
CA ILE A 72 7.60 -6.59 -4.92
C ILE A 72 6.23 -5.95 -4.65
N VAL A 73 6.05 -5.21 -3.55
CA VAL A 73 4.79 -4.49 -3.29
C VAL A 73 4.50 -3.44 -4.37
N ALA A 74 5.53 -2.85 -4.97
CA ALA A 74 5.41 -1.90 -6.08
C ALA A 74 4.74 -2.48 -7.35
N LEU A 75 4.50 -3.80 -7.41
CA LEU A 75 3.68 -4.45 -8.44
C LEU A 75 2.18 -4.09 -8.36
N GLN A 76 1.75 -3.32 -7.35
CA GLN A 76 0.38 -2.82 -7.21
C GLN A 76 -0.31 -2.44 -8.54
N PRO A 77 0.31 -1.71 -9.48
CA PRO A 77 -0.36 -1.27 -10.72
C PRO A 77 -0.71 -2.43 -11.67
N ILE A 78 0.06 -3.52 -11.61
CA ILE A 78 -0.22 -4.73 -12.38
C ILE A 78 -1.52 -5.36 -11.89
N PHE A 79 -1.64 -5.55 -10.58
CA PHE A 79 -2.87 -6.08 -9.98
C PHE A 79 -4.06 -5.15 -10.23
N ALA A 80 -3.87 -3.83 -10.16
CA ALA A 80 -4.92 -2.88 -10.49
C ALA A 80 -5.42 -3.03 -11.94
N ALA A 81 -4.51 -3.16 -12.91
CA ALA A 81 -4.86 -3.39 -14.30
C ALA A 81 -5.57 -4.75 -14.51
N LEU A 82 -5.08 -5.82 -13.87
CA LEU A 82 -5.71 -7.14 -13.91
C LEU A 82 -7.13 -7.11 -13.34
N PHE A 83 -7.36 -6.45 -12.20
CA PHE A 83 -8.71 -6.30 -11.63
C PHE A 83 -9.64 -5.50 -12.53
N VAL A 84 -9.15 -4.47 -13.21
CA VAL A 84 -9.95 -3.75 -14.22
C VAL A 84 -10.32 -4.67 -15.39
N LYS A 85 -9.40 -5.53 -15.86
CA LYS A 85 -9.69 -6.52 -16.90
C LYS A 85 -10.74 -7.54 -16.46
N PHE A 86 -10.63 -8.06 -15.24
CA PHE A 86 -11.62 -8.98 -14.67
C PHE A 86 -13.01 -8.36 -14.55
N LEU A 87 -13.10 -7.04 -14.39
CA LEU A 87 -14.36 -6.30 -14.38
C LEU A 87 -14.88 -5.93 -15.79
N GLY A 88 -14.28 -6.49 -16.85
CA GLY A 88 -14.69 -6.27 -18.24
C GLY A 88 -14.02 -5.09 -18.93
N GLY A 89 -13.02 -4.45 -18.31
CA GLY A 89 -12.18 -3.45 -18.97
C GLY A 89 -11.19 -4.09 -19.95
N ASP A 90 -10.38 -3.26 -20.61
CA ASP A 90 -9.35 -3.72 -21.54
C ASP A 90 -7.93 -3.35 -21.08
N ILE A 91 -6.99 -4.27 -21.34
CA ILE A 91 -5.55 -4.07 -21.12
C ILE A 91 -4.90 -3.97 -22.50
N PRO A 92 -4.29 -2.82 -22.83
CA PRO A 92 -3.56 -2.66 -24.10
C PRO A 92 -2.43 -3.68 -24.21
N ALA A 93 -2.17 -4.19 -25.42
CA ALA A 93 -1.15 -5.21 -25.68
C ALA A 93 0.24 -4.86 -25.09
N ARG A 94 0.62 -3.58 -25.13
CA ARG A 94 1.90 -3.11 -24.58
C ARG A 94 1.96 -3.13 -23.05
N ALA A 95 0.83 -3.10 -22.36
CA ALA A 95 0.79 -3.27 -20.90
C ALA A 95 1.08 -4.72 -20.50
N TRP A 96 0.66 -5.72 -21.28
CA TRP A 96 1.05 -7.13 -21.05
C TRP A 96 2.57 -7.33 -21.10
N LEU A 97 3.27 -6.67 -22.03
CA LEU A 97 4.74 -6.67 -22.07
C LEU A 97 5.33 -6.11 -20.76
N GLY A 98 4.81 -4.99 -20.27
CA GLY A 98 5.24 -4.42 -18.99
C GLY A 98 5.02 -5.36 -17.81
N MET A 99 3.90 -6.09 -17.78
CA MET A 99 3.63 -7.10 -16.75
C MET A 99 4.66 -8.25 -16.82
N GLY A 100 4.96 -8.75 -18.02
CA GLY A 100 5.98 -9.78 -18.22
C GLY A 100 7.37 -9.33 -17.76
N ILE A 101 7.78 -8.11 -18.11
CA ILE A 101 9.05 -7.52 -17.67
C ILE A 101 9.09 -7.45 -16.13
N ALA A 102 8.04 -6.93 -15.50
CA ALA A 102 8.02 -6.83 -14.05
C ALA A 102 8.10 -8.20 -13.36
N PHE A 103 7.43 -9.22 -13.91
CA PHE A 103 7.49 -10.59 -13.38
C PHE A 103 8.89 -11.19 -13.46
N VAL A 104 9.65 -10.93 -14.54
CA VAL A 104 11.08 -11.30 -14.62
C VAL A 104 11.86 -10.65 -13.49
N GLY A 105 11.59 -9.39 -13.17
CA GLY A 105 12.24 -8.70 -12.05
C GLY A 105 11.93 -9.35 -10.70
N VAL A 106 10.72 -9.85 -10.48
CA VAL A 106 10.37 -10.63 -9.27
C VAL A 106 11.18 -11.92 -9.20
N ILE A 107 11.27 -12.67 -10.30
CA ILE A 107 12.07 -13.90 -10.36
C ILE A 107 13.54 -13.60 -10.05
N MET A 108 14.07 -12.49 -10.56
CA MET A 108 15.44 -12.06 -10.24
C MET A 108 15.59 -11.76 -8.76
N ILE A 109 14.68 -11.01 -8.14
CA ILE A 109 14.73 -10.72 -6.71
C ILE A 109 14.65 -12.00 -5.86
N SER A 110 13.66 -12.86 -6.14
CA SER A 110 13.43 -14.08 -5.37
C SER A 110 14.46 -15.19 -5.64
N GLY A 111 15.13 -15.16 -6.80
CA GLY A 111 16.10 -16.17 -7.24
C GLY A 111 17.57 -15.80 -7.02
N VAL A 112 17.86 -14.56 -6.60
CA VAL A 112 19.24 -14.08 -6.38
C VAL A 112 19.90 -14.68 -5.13
N ASP A 113 19.12 -15.08 -4.12
CA ASP A 113 19.64 -15.88 -3.01
C ASP A 113 19.61 -17.37 -3.37
N LEU A 114 20.75 -17.90 -3.79
CA LEU A 114 20.98 -19.35 -3.95
C LEU A 114 20.84 -20.12 -2.62
N SER A 115 20.75 -19.41 -1.49
CA SER A 115 20.28 -19.91 -0.20
C SER A 115 18.87 -19.39 0.09
N ILE A 116 17.86 -19.79 -0.70
CA ILE A 116 16.45 -19.44 -0.45
C ILE A 116 16.11 -19.86 0.97
N SER A 117 16.17 -18.91 1.91
CA SER A 117 15.56 -19.09 3.21
C SER A 117 14.08 -19.21 2.93
N TRP A 118 13.47 -20.32 3.34
CA TRP A 118 12.03 -20.52 3.25
C TRP A 118 11.25 -19.35 3.86
N LEU A 119 11.84 -18.64 4.83
CA LEU A 119 11.28 -17.43 5.40
C LEU A 119 11.25 -16.26 4.41
N ALA A 120 12.34 -16.02 3.67
CA ALA A 120 12.40 -14.96 2.66
C ALA A 120 11.39 -15.20 1.54
N PHE A 121 11.26 -16.44 1.08
CA PHE A 121 10.23 -16.81 0.09
C PHE A 121 8.80 -16.53 0.59
N LYS A 122 8.49 -16.85 1.86
CA LYS A 122 7.20 -16.46 2.47
C LYS A 122 7.02 -14.95 2.51
N GLY A 123 8.10 -14.21 2.75
CA GLY A 123 8.12 -12.74 2.68
C GLY A 123 7.74 -12.22 1.30
N ASP A 124 8.33 -12.79 0.25
CA ASP A 124 8.04 -12.41 -1.15
C ASP A 124 6.59 -12.73 -1.54
N VAL A 125 6.07 -13.89 -1.12
CA VAL A 125 4.65 -14.24 -1.31
C VAL A 125 3.74 -13.27 -0.55
N ALA A 126 4.08 -12.91 0.69
CA ALA A 126 3.33 -11.93 1.47
C ALA A 126 3.35 -10.53 0.79
N ALA A 127 4.48 -10.14 0.18
CA ALA A 127 4.60 -8.91 -0.59
C ALA A 127 3.71 -8.92 -1.85
N LEU A 128 3.67 -10.03 -2.59
CA LEU A 128 2.80 -10.18 -3.75
C LEU A 128 1.31 -10.08 -3.38
N ILE A 129 0.90 -10.76 -2.31
CA ILE A 129 -0.48 -10.66 -1.80
C ILE A 129 -0.76 -9.23 -1.34
N SER A 130 0.19 -8.60 -0.66
CA SER A 130 0.08 -7.21 -0.22
C SER A 130 -0.07 -6.24 -1.39
N ALA A 131 0.66 -6.44 -2.50
CA ALA A 131 0.52 -5.65 -3.74
C ALA A 131 -0.89 -5.74 -4.33
N ALA A 132 -1.46 -6.95 -4.36
CA ALA A 132 -2.84 -7.17 -4.81
C ALA A 132 -3.86 -6.47 -3.90
N LEU A 133 -3.70 -6.60 -2.58
CA LEU A 133 -4.57 -5.93 -1.60
C LEU A 133 -4.46 -4.40 -1.69
N ALA A 134 -3.25 -3.86 -1.90
CA ALA A 134 -3.03 -2.44 -2.13
C ALA A 134 -3.81 -1.93 -3.35
N ALA A 135 -3.83 -2.71 -4.43
CA ALA A 135 -4.59 -2.37 -5.62
C ALA A 135 -6.10 -2.36 -5.37
N VAL A 136 -6.63 -3.34 -4.62
CA VAL A 136 -8.05 -3.36 -4.21
C VAL A 136 -8.37 -2.14 -3.35
N TYR A 137 -7.55 -1.85 -2.33
CA TYR A 137 -7.67 -0.66 -1.48
C TYR A 137 -7.73 0.62 -2.31
N MET A 138 -6.82 0.79 -3.27
CA MET A 138 -6.77 1.97 -4.14
C MET A 138 -8.02 2.09 -5.02
N LEU A 139 -8.50 0.99 -5.60
CA LEU A 139 -9.71 0.98 -6.44
C LEU A 139 -10.98 1.30 -5.63
N LEU A 140 -11.12 0.74 -4.42
CA LEU A 140 -12.21 1.05 -3.51
C LEU A 140 -12.16 2.51 -3.06
N GLY A 141 -10.97 2.99 -2.66
CA GLY A 141 -10.76 4.36 -2.23
C GLY A 141 -11.04 5.39 -3.31
N SER A 142 -10.58 5.14 -4.53
CA SER A 142 -10.88 6.02 -5.68
C SER A 142 -12.38 6.11 -5.94
N ARG A 143 -13.13 5.01 -5.82
CA ARG A 143 -14.60 5.01 -5.98
C ARG A 143 -15.31 5.75 -4.84
N ALA A 144 -14.92 5.51 -3.59
CA ALA A 144 -15.53 6.19 -2.45
C ALA A 144 -15.30 7.71 -2.51
N GLN A 145 -14.08 8.13 -2.85
CA GLN A 145 -13.69 9.54 -2.87
C GLN A 145 -14.32 10.38 -4.00
N LYS A 146 -15.07 9.76 -4.93
CA LYS A 146 -15.94 10.48 -5.88
C LYS A 146 -17.16 11.10 -5.21
N GLU A 147 -17.63 10.50 -4.11
CA GLU A 147 -18.86 10.91 -3.43
C GLU A 147 -18.59 11.61 -2.09
N ILE A 148 -17.46 11.31 -1.42
CA ILE A 148 -17.14 11.85 -0.08
C ILE A 148 -15.78 12.55 -0.02
N GLY A 149 -15.60 13.42 0.98
CA GLY A 149 -14.35 14.12 1.27
C GLY A 149 -13.18 13.16 1.56
N THR A 150 -11.93 13.55 1.26
CA THR A 150 -10.75 12.73 1.58
C THR A 150 -10.66 12.49 3.08
N HIS A 151 -10.88 13.52 3.91
CA HIS A 151 -10.88 13.37 5.36
C HIS A 151 -11.94 12.38 5.85
N SER A 152 -13.14 12.38 5.26
CA SER A 152 -14.21 11.42 5.58
C SER A 152 -13.80 9.99 5.20
N TYR A 153 -13.26 9.83 3.99
CA TYR A 153 -12.72 8.55 3.53
C TYR A 153 -11.61 8.04 4.44
N THR A 154 -10.59 8.83 4.74
CA THR A 154 -9.44 8.40 5.54
C THR A 154 -9.84 8.15 6.99
N SER A 155 -10.73 8.95 7.58
CA SER A 155 -11.23 8.72 8.94
C SER A 155 -11.91 7.36 9.06
N ILE A 156 -12.86 7.05 8.16
CA ILE A 156 -13.57 5.77 8.17
C ILE A 156 -12.62 4.63 7.86
N CYS A 157 -11.81 4.76 6.81
CA CYS A 157 -10.91 3.71 6.35
C CYS A 157 -9.87 3.36 7.43
N TYR A 158 -9.23 4.36 8.05
CA TYR A 158 -8.26 4.12 9.10
C TYR A 158 -8.90 3.61 10.38
N PHE A 159 -10.08 4.10 10.75
CA PHE A 159 -10.79 3.56 11.91
C PHE A 159 -11.14 2.08 11.70
N VAL A 160 -11.68 1.73 10.53
CA VAL A 160 -12.02 0.34 10.20
C VAL A 160 -10.78 -0.54 10.10
N CYS A 161 -9.67 -0.02 9.56
CA CYS A 161 -8.37 -0.70 9.57
C CYS A 161 -7.91 -1.01 11.00
N ALA A 162 -7.99 -0.04 11.91
CA ALA A 162 -7.60 -0.21 13.30
C ALA A 162 -8.46 -1.28 14.00
N ILE A 163 -9.78 -1.19 13.92
CA ILE A 163 -10.67 -2.19 14.55
C ILE A 163 -10.63 -3.57 13.87
N THR A 164 -10.12 -3.67 12.64
CA THR A 164 -9.84 -4.96 11.99
C THR A 164 -8.58 -5.60 12.56
N ALA A 165 -7.55 -4.81 12.84
CA ALA A 165 -6.29 -5.29 13.43
C ALA A 165 -6.40 -5.61 14.93
N LEU A 166 -7.24 -4.88 15.66
CA LEU A 166 -7.43 -5.04 17.11
C LEU A 166 -7.80 -6.48 17.54
N PRO A 167 -8.85 -7.13 17.00
CA PRO A 167 -9.20 -8.48 17.42
C PRO A 167 -8.09 -9.48 17.08
N ILE A 168 -7.35 -9.27 15.99
CA ILE A 168 -6.20 -10.11 15.64
C ILE A 168 -5.10 -9.98 16.71
N ALA A 169 -4.84 -8.76 17.19
CA ALA A 169 -3.88 -8.53 18.27
C ALA A 169 -4.31 -9.18 19.59
N LEU A 170 -5.57 -9.02 19.98
CA LEU A 170 -6.11 -9.58 21.23
C LEU A 170 -6.15 -11.12 21.19
N LEU A 171 -6.61 -11.72 20.09
CA LEU A 171 -6.66 -13.18 19.93
C LEU A 171 -5.26 -13.82 19.88
N ALA A 172 -4.26 -13.09 19.41
CA ALA A 172 -2.86 -13.51 19.44
C ALA A 172 -2.19 -13.32 20.82
N GLY A 173 -2.90 -12.74 21.79
CA GLY A 173 -2.37 -12.50 23.14
C GLY A 173 -1.29 -11.42 23.22
N TYR A 174 -1.29 -10.47 22.28
CA TYR A 174 -0.31 -9.38 22.30
C TYR A 174 -0.72 -8.26 23.26
N GLU A 175 0.26 -7.75 24.00
CA GLU A 175 0.13 -6.51 24.77
C GLU A 175 -0.14 -5.32 23.83
N LEU A 176 -1.04 -4.43 24.26
CA LEU A 176 -1.41 -3.23 23.47
C LEU A 176 -0.70 -1.96 23.94
N PHE A 177 -0.31 -1.88 25.21
CA PHE A 177 0.16 -0.64 25.82
C PHE A 177 1.54 -0.74 26.46
N ASP A 178 1.96 -1.92 26.89
CA ASP A 178 3.20 -2.11 27.64
C ASP A 178 4.41 -2.17 26.71
N PHE A 179 4.79 -1.01 26.18
CA PHE A 179 5.96 -0.83 25.31
C PHE A 179 6.81 0.35 25.79
N GLU A 180 8.12 0.23 25.59
CA GLU A 180 9.06 1.31 25.89
C GLU A 180 8.72 2.60 25.14
N MET A 181 9.05 3.76 25.72
CA MET A 181 8.81 5.09 25.14
C MET A 181 9.34 5.23 23.71
N LYS A 182 10.46 4.55 23.39
CA LYS A 182 11.05 4.52 22.05
C LYS A 182 10.07 4.00 20.99
N GLU A 183 9.29 2.98 21.30
CA GLU A 183 8.32 2.38 20.37
C GLU A 183 7.18 3.36 20.06
N TRP A 184 6.74 4.11 21.08
CA TRP A 184 5.75 5.18 20.91
C TRP A 184 6.27 6.34 20.07
N LEU A 185 7.54 6.73 20.21
CA LEU A 185 8.17 7.75 19.36
C LEU A 185 8.25 7.30 17.90
N ILE A 186 8.64 6.04 17.65
CA ILE A 186 8.63 5.45 16.29
C ILE A 186 7.21 5.47 15.72
N LEU A 187 6.22 5.06 16.51
CA LEU A 187 4.81 5.04 16.12
C LEU A 187 4.28 6.44 15.80
N LEU A 188 4.63 7.46 16.60
CA LEU A 188 4.27 8.85 16.33
C LEU A 188 4.93 9.36 15.04
N GLY A 189 6.19 9.02 14.80
CA GLY A 189 6.88 9.28 13.53
C GLY A 189 6.17 8.59 12.35
N LEU A 190 5.68 7.37 12.53
CA LEU A 190 4.92 6.64 11.52
C LEU A 190 3.53 7.25 11.26
N ILE A 191 2.86 7.75 12.30
CA ILE A 191 1.58 8.47 12.17
C ILE A 191 1.79 9.79 11.41
N GLY A 192 2.75 10.62 11.84
CA GLY A 192 3.03 11.90 11.20
C GLY A 192 3.54 11.73 9.76
N GLY A 193 4.61 10.98 9.59
CA GLY A 193 5.28 10.76 8.31
C GLY A 193 4.47 9.86 7.38
N ALA A 194 4.37 8.57 7.69
CA ALA A 194 3.80 7.62 6.74
C ALA A 194 2.27 7.70 6.64
N GLN A 195 1.54 7.88 7.75
CA GLN A 195 0.07 7.86 7.73
C GLN A 195 -0.53 9.19 7.24
N ILE A 196 -0.13 10.30 7.83
CA ILE A 196 -0.67 11.63 7.51
C ILE A 196 0.00 12.18 6.24
N LEU A 197 1.33 12.37 6.24
CA LEU A 197 2.02 12.91 5.06
C LEU A 197 2.09 11.93 3.89
N GLY A 198 2.20 10.63 4.15
CA GLY A 198 2.20 9.60 3.10
C GLY A 198 0.79 9.26 2.62
N HIS A 199 0.10 8.35 3.31
CA HIS A 199 -1.16 7.78 2.82
C HIS A 199 -2.29 8.81 2.69
N SER A 200 -2.38 9.81 3.57
CA SER A 200 -3.46 10.80 3.46
C SER A 200 -3.24 11.75 2.28
N MET A 201 -2.01 12.17 2.00
CA MET A 201 -1.69 12.93 0.78
C MET A 201 -1.90 12.09 -0.48
N PHE A 202 -1.46 10.82 -0.47
CA PHE A 202 -1.71 9.87 -1.55
C PHE A 202 -3.22 9.78 -1.87
N ASN A 203 -4.04 9.62 -0.83
CA ASN A 203 -5.49 9.59 -0.95
C ASN A 203 -6.07 10.92 -1.45
N ALA A 204 -5.54 12.06 -1.01
CA ALA A 204 -6.01 13.37 -1.45
C ALA A 204 -5.75 13.59 -2.95
N VAL A 205 -4.60 13.14 -3.45
CA VAL A 205 -4.19 13.29 -4.84
C VAL A 205 -5.03 12.40 -5.77
N LEU A 206 -5.52 11.24 -5.31
CA LEU A 206 -6.42 10.36 -6.09
C LEU A 206 -7.71 11.05 -6.57
N LYS A 207 -8.10 12.19 -5.96
CA LYS A 207 -9.24 12.98 -6.43
C LYS A 207 -8.95 13.83 -7.66
N ARG A 208 -7.68 14.19 -7.87
CA ARG A 208 -7.25 15.17 -8.87
C ARG A 208 -6.40 14.55 -9.96
N VAL A 209 -5.83 13.38 -9.69
CA VAL A 209 -4.85 12.72 -10.53
C VAL A 209 -5.25 11.25 -10.68
N SER A 210 -5.01 10.69 -11.86
CA SER A 210 -5.36 9.30 -12.15
C SER A 210 -4.60 8.33 -11.24
N PRO A 211 -5.22 7.18 -10.87
CA PRO A 211 -4.55 6.13 -10.10
C PRO A 211 -3.23 5.66 -10.71
N ALA A 212 -3.13 5.72 -12.05
CA ALA A 212 -1.93 5.45 -12.82
C ALA A 212 -0.76 6.38 -12.44
N ILE A 213 -0.93 7.70 -12.50
CA ILE A 213 0.13 8.66 -12.14
C ILE A 213 0.48 8.54 -10.65
N VAL A 214 -0.55 8.42 -9.80
CA VAL A 214 -0.37 8.24 -8.36
C VAL A 214 0.47 7.01 -8.04
N SER A 215 0.31 5.92 -8.80
CA SER A 215 1.14 4.72 -8.68
C SER A 215 2.61 4.92 -9.06
N LEU A 216 2.95 5.84 -9.99
CA LEU A 216 4.35 6.12 -10.31
C LEU A 216 5.09 6.75 -9.13
N ILE A 217 4.40 7.54 -8.31
CA ILE A 217 4.99 8.16 -7.13
C ILE A 217 5.36 7.09 -6.10
N VAL A 218 4.56 6.01 -5.99
CA VAL A 218 4.85 4.87 -5.10
C VAL A 218 6.17 4.20 -5.46
N PHE A 219 6.62 4.25 -6.72
CA PHE A 219 7.91 3.65 -7.08
C PHE A 219 9.10 4.32 -6.39
N PHE A 220 8.98 5.59 -5.98
CA PHE A 220 9.99 6.25 -5.16
C PHE A 220 10.10 5.67 -3.74
N GLU A 221 9.08 4.95 -3.28
CA GLU A 221 9.15 4.23 -2.01
C GLU A 221 10.30 3.21 -2.01
N VAL A 222 10.58 2.55 -3.14
CA VAL A 222 11.64 1.54 -3.22
C VAL A 222 13.04 2.12 -2.97
N PRO A 223 13.54 3.13 -3.72
CA PRO A 223 14.84 3.71 -3.43
C PRO A 223 14.88 4.41 -2.07
N VAL A 224 13.82 5.14 -1.67
CA VAL A 224 13.79 5.86 -0.39
C VAL A 224 13.83 4.88 0.78
N SER A 225 12.99 3.85 0.77
CA SER A 225 12.98 2.81 1.82
C SER A 225 14.29 2.03 1.87
N THR A 226 14.91 1.76 0.71
CA THR A 226 16.20 1.08 0.64
C THR A 226 17.31 1.93 1.28
N LEU A 227 17.38 3.22 0.95
CA LEU A 227 18.35 4.16 1.55
C LEU A 227 18.13 4.29 3.07
N LEU A 228 16.86 4.41 3.50
CA LEU A 228 16.53 4.48 4.92
C LEU A 228 16.83 3.16 5.65
N ALA A 229 16.62 2.01 5.03
CA ALA A 229 16.93 0.71 5.61
C ALA A 229 18.45 0.50 5.75
N MET A 230 19.24 0.97 4.78
CA MET A 230 20.70 0.98 4.90
C MET A 230 21.17 1.87 6.04
N TRP A 231 20.61 3.07 6.17
CA TRP A 231 21.05 4.06 7.15
C TRP A 231 20.56 3.77 8.57
N TRP A 232 19.34 3.29 8.74
CA TRP A 232 18.69 3.11 10.05
C TRP A 232 18.70 1.66 10.51
N LEU A 233 18.50 0.70 9.61
CA LEU A 233 18.31 -0.71 9.94
C LEU A 233 19.54 -1.58 9.68
N ASP A 234 20.66 -0.96 9.29
CA ASP A 234 21.90 -1.63 8.88
C ASP A 234 21.66 -2.73 7.83
N GLN A 235 20.63 -2.57 6.98
CA GLN A 235 20.28 -3.50 5.91
C GLN A 235 20.95 -3.09 4.60
N THR A 236 22.05 -3.76 4.23
CA THR A 236 22.68 -3.56 2.92
C THR A 236 22.06 -4.51 1.88
N PRO A 237 21.30 -4.02 0.88
CA PRO A 237 20.77 -4.88 -0.17
C PRO A 237 21.91 -5.48 -0.98
N SER A 238 21.78 -6.77 -1.34
CA SER A 238 22.71 -7.41 -2.25
C SER A 238 22.77 -6.64 -3.57
N ILE A 239 23.96 -6.44 -4.12
CA ILE A 239 24.14 -5.78 -5.42
C ILE A 239 23.34 -6.51 -6.51
N ALA A 240 23.20 -7.83 -6.38
CA ALA A 240 22.42 -8.65 -7.30
C ALA A 240 20.90 -8.38 -7.24
N LEU A 241 20.40 -7.73 -6.18
CA LEU A 241 19.00 -7.29 -6.07
C LEU A 241 18.69 -6.08 -6.96
N ILE A 242 19.68 -5.21 -7.21
CA ILE A 242 19.52 -3.93 -7.89
C ILE A 242 18.96 -4.11 -9.32
N PRO A 243 19.50 -5.02 -10.16
CA PRO A 243 18.92 -5.28 -11.49
C PRO A 243 17.46 -5.74 -11.42
N GLY A 244 17.10 -6.59 -10.45
CA GLY A 244 15.73 -7.06 -10.28
C GLY A 244 14.77 -5.91 -9.95
N ILE A 245 15.16 -5.02 -9.03
CA ILE A 245 14.39 -3.80 -8.71
C ILE A 245 14.18 -2.93 -9.95
N ILE A 246 15.25 -2.67 -10.71
CA ILE A 246 15.17 -1.85 -11.94
C ILE A 246 14.18 -2.48 -12.92
N VAL A 247 14.26 -3.79 -13.14
CA VAL A 247 13.38 -4.54 -14.05
C VAL A 247 11.92 -4.47 -13.58
N ILE A 248 11.64 -4.65 -12.28
CA ILE A 248 10.28 -4.48 -11.72
C ILE A 248 9.75 -3.09 -12.03
N LEU A 249 10.51 -2.05 -11.68
CA LEU A 249 10.07 -0.66 -11.84
C LEU A 249 9.86 -0.32 -13.32
N THR A 250 10.76 -0.73 -14.22
CA THR A 250 10.58 -0.54 -15.66
C THR A 250 9.30 -1.21 -16.17
N GLY A 251 9.05 -2.46 -15.79
CA GLY A 251 7.82 -3.16 -16.18
C GLY A 251 6.56 -2.46 -15.67
N CYS A 252 6.56 -2.03 -14.40
CA CYS A 252 5.42 -1.33 -13.81
C CYS A 252 5.21 0.06 -14.44
N ILE A 253 6.27 0.81 -14.74
CA ILE A 253 6.19 2.07 -15.49
C ILE A 253 5.56 1.85 -16.86
N LEU A 254 5.96 0.81 -17.59
CA LEU A 254 5.37 0.48 -18.89
C LEU A 254 3.87 0.18 -18.78
N VAL A 255 3.45 -0.59 -17.77
CA VAL A 255 2.02 -0.86 -17.52
C VAL A 255 1.28 0.44 -17.28
N VAL A 256 1.79 1.29 -16.39
CA VAL A 256 1.16 2.56 -16.04
C VAL A 256 1.08 3.51 -17.23
N LEU A 257 2.13 3.63 -18.04
CA LEU A 257 2.15 4.53 -19.20
C LEU A 257 1.20 4.05 -20.32
N ARG A 258 0.96 2.74 -20.43
CA ARG A 258 0.15 2.16 -21.51
C ARG A 258 -1.30 1.92 -21.12
N THR A 259 -1.63 1.93 -19.84
CA THR A 259 -3.02 1.84 -19.34
C THR A 259 -3.68 3.21 -19.13
N ARG A 260 -2.97 4.31 -19.40
CA ARG A 260 -3.60 5.63 -19.50
C ARG A 260 -4.63 5.59 -20.63
N PRO A 261 -5.86 6.08 -20.42
CA PRO A 261 -6.70 6.47 -21.54
C PRO A 261 -5.86 7.45 -22.35
N THR A 262 -5.57 7.12 -23.61
CA THR A 262 -5.16 8.14 -24.57
C THR A 262 -6.31 9.14 -24.56
N GLU A 263 -6.14 10.28 -23.89
CA GLU A 263 -6.97 11.43 -24.21
C GLU A 263 -6.83 11.59 -25.71
N ALA A 264 -7.93 11.36 -26.41
CA ALA A 264 -8.01 11.65 -27.82
C ALA A 264 -7.50 13.08 -27.98
N VAL A 265 -6.39 13.23 -28.70
CA VAL A 265 -6.01 14.49 -29.30
C VAL A 265 -7.15 14.80 -30.27
N THR A 266 -8.18 15.44 -29.76
CA THR A 266 -9.26 16.03 -30.53
C THR A 266 -9.47 17.40 -29.94
N GLN A 267 -8.66 18.33 -30.44
CA GLN A 267 -8.98 19.74 -30.64
C GLN A 267 -7.73 20.39 -31.27
N GLN A 268 -7.69 20.50 -32.61
CA GLN A 268 -8.25 21.60 -33.38
C GLN A 268 -8.29 21.21 -34.86
#